data_AF-A0A200J896-F1
#
_entry.id   AF-A0A200J896-F1
#
_cell.length_a   1.000
_cell.length_b   1.000
_cell.length_c   1.000
_cell.angle_alpha   90.00
_cell.angle_beta   90.00
_cell.angle_gamma   90.00
#
_symmetry.space_group_name_H-M   'P 1'
#
loop_
_entity.id
_entity.type
_entity.pdbx_description
1 polymer ?
#
loop_
_entity_poly.entity_id
_entity_poly.type
_entity_poly.pdbx_seq_one_letter_code
_entity_poly.pdbx_strand_id
1 'polypeptide(L)'
;MKVHNHNLNIHYTLSDSYWTRLQLLYTEMPQWKGYYEGIPTWFANDENEEIIEVSVEPSGLQFYARLSDDDWNAWFTLFKEQATAILGFKVGEPEDGFDFFMI
;
A
#
# COMPACT_ATOMS: atom_id res chain seq x y z
N MET A 1 -2.51 19.32 -4.37
CA MET A 1 -1.87 18.01 -4.14
C MET A 1 -1.02 18.08 -2.89
N LYS A 2 -0.99 17.01 -2.11
CA LYS A 2 -0.15 16.86 -0.93
C LYS A 2 0.63 15.56 -1.03
N VAL A 3 1.75 15.53 -0.32
CA VAL A 3 2.54 14.31 -0.15
C VAL A 3 2.01 13.57 1.06
N HIS A 4 1.76 12.28 0.90
CA HIS A 4 1.33 11.35 1.93
C HIS A 4 2.42 10.28 2.10
N ASN A 5 2.78 10.00 3.34
CA ASN A 5 3.76 8.99 3.70
C ASN A 5 3.20 8.19 4.86
N HIS A 6 2.91 6.91 4.62
CA HIS A 6 2.24 6.05 5.59
C HIS A 6 2.90 4.69 5.62
N ASN A 7 2.95 4.07 6.80
CA ASN A 7 3.44 2.71 6.96
C ASN A 7 2.28 1.83 7.43
N LEU A 8 2.08 0.69 6.79
CA LEU A 8 1.13 -0.32 7.27
C LEU A 8 1.86 -1.42 8.03
N ASN A 9 1.18 -2.00 9.02
CA ASN A 9 1.62 -3.11 9.87
C ASN A 9 1.79 -4.46 9.13
N ILE A 10 2.13 -4.43 7.84
CA ILE A 10 2.45 -5.57 6.98
C ILE A 10 3.97 -5.69 6.96
N HIS A 11 4.51 -6.61 7.76
CA HIS A 11 5.95 -6.76 7.94
C HIS A 11 6.59 -7.56 6.80
N TYR A 12 7.85 -7.24 6.44
CA TYR A 12 8.59 -7.93 5.38
C TYR A 12 8.78 -9.44 5.63
N THR A 13 8.66 -9.89 6.88
CA THR A 13 8.81 -11.30 7.27
C THR A 13 7.59 -12.16 7.00
N LEU A 14 6.48 -11.60 6.52
CA LEU A 14 5.34 -12.42 6.09
C LEU A 14 5.79 -13.43 5.03
N SER A 15 5.18 -14.62 5.05
CA SER A 15 5.54 -15.67 4.12
C SER A 15 5.09 -15.36 2.69
N ASP A 16 5.71 -16.03 1.71
CA ASP A 16 5.45 -15.84 0.28
C ASP A 16 3.97 -15.96 -0.10
N SER A 17 3.18 -16.75 0.63
CA SER A 17 1.75 -16.91 0.35
C SER A 17 0.95 -15.65 0.66
N TYR A 18 1.34 -14.88 1.68
CA TYR A 18 0.75 -13.57 1.97
C TYR A 18 1.19 -12.54 0.94
N TRP A 19 2.48 -12.52 0.59
CA TRP A 19 2.99 -11.63 -0.46
C TRP A 19 2.32 -11.89 -1.81
N THR A 20 2.09 -13.15 -2.17
CA THR A 20 1.37 -13.52 -3.39
C THR A 20 -0.04 -12.93 -3.41
N ARG A 21 -0.77 -13.00 -2.28
CA ARG A 21 -2.11 -12.40 -2.18
C ARG A 21 -2.06 -10.88 -2.28
N LEU A 22 -1.06 -10.26 -1.65
CA LEU A 22 -0.90 -8.81 -1.66
C LEU A 22 -0.52 -8.29 -3.06
N GLN A 23 0.33 -9.02 -3.78
CA GLN A 23 0.66 -8.71 -5.18
C GLN A 23 -0.55 -8.83 -6.11
N LEU A 24 -1.44 -9.80 -5.87
CA LEU A 24 -2.72 -9.87 -6.60
C LEU A 24 -3.58 -8.64 -6.32
N LEU A 25 -3.74 -8.27 -5.04
CA LEU A 25 -4.44 -7.05 -4.64
C LEU A 25 -3.87 -5.81 -5.34
N TYR A 26 -2.54 -5.69 -5.47
CA TYR A 26 -1.94 -4.55 -6.16
C TYR A 26 -2.50 -4.33 -7.56
N THR A 27 -2.68 -5.42 -8.30
CA THR A 27 -3.21 -5.39 -9.68
C THR A 27 -4.70 -5.11 -9.75
N GLU A 28 -5.43 -5.30 -8.66
CA GLU A 28 -6.87 -5.08 -8.55
C GLU A 28 -7.20 -3.64 -8.08
N MET A 29 -6.22 -2.94 -7.50
CA MET A 29 -6.40 -1.58 -7.02
C MET A 29 -6.59 -0.58 -8.18
N PRO A 30 -7.47 0.45 -8.02
CA PRO A 30 -7.73 1.43 -9.07
C PRO A 30 -6.47 2.13 -9.56
N GLN A 31 -6.40 2.37 -10.87
CA GLN A 31 -5.29 3.06 -11.55
C GLN A 31 -3.95 2.34 -11.45
N TRP A 32 -3.94 1.00 -11.34
CA TRP A 32 -2.73 0.20 -11.44
C TRP A 32 -2.00 0.45 -12.76
N LYS A 33 -0.69 0.75 -12.68
CA LYS A 33 0.16 1.02 -13.85
C LYS A 33 1.23 -0.04 -14.07
N GLY A 34 1.41 -0.96 -13.14
CA GLY A 34 2.46 -1.96 -13.20
C GLY A 34 3.63 -1.61 -12.29
N TYR A 35 4.79 -2.17 -12.63
CA TYR A 35 6.03 -1.94 -11.91
C TYR A 35 6.89 -0.94 -12.68
N TYR A 36 7.27 0.17 -12.06
CA TYR A 36 8.25 1.10 -12.57
C TYR A 36 9.56 0.92 -11.79
N GLU A 37 10.64 0.55 -12.49
CA GLU A 37 11.94 0.21 -11.86
C GLU A 37 11.86 -0.83 -10.73
N GLY A 38 10.87 -1.73 -10.80
CA GLY A 38 10.62 -2.76 -9.78
C GLY A 38 9.74 -2.32 -8.61
N ILE A 39 9.27 -1.06 -8.60
CA ILE A 39 8.37 -0.50 -7.60
C ILE A 39 6.93 -0.59 -8.12
N PRO A 40 5.97 -1.19 -7.37
CA PRO A 40 4.56 -1.16 -7.75
C PRO A 40 4.03 0.29 -7.78
N THR A 41 3.36 0.67 -8.86
CA THR A 41 2.94 2.05 -9.10
C THR A 41 1.46 2.17 -9.52
N TRP A 42 0.78 3.19 -8.98
CA TRP A 42 -0.57 3.61 -9.40
C TRP A 42 -0.58 5.10 -9.75
N PHE A 43 -1.63 5.52 -10.46
CA PHE A 43 -1.91 6.92 -10.82
C PHE A 43 -0.88 7.65 -11.68
N ALA A 44 0.24 7.02 -12.06
CA ALA A 44 1.27 7.64 -12.90
C ALA A 44 0.66 8.22 -14.19
N ASN A 45 0.44 9.54 -14.17
CA ASN A 45 0.09 10.33 -15.34
C ASN A 45 1.37 10.71 -16.09
N ASP A 46 1.26 11.22 -17.33
CA ASP A 46 2.42 11.44 -18.20
C ASP A 46 3.45 12.45 -17.63
N GLU A 47 3.04 13.25 -16.64
CA GLU A 47 3.87 14.24 -15.94
C GLU A 47 4.33 13.75 -14.54
N ASN A 48 4.03 12.49 -14.19
CA ASN A 48 4.21 11.89 -12.86
C ASN A 48 3.62 12.76 -11.73
N GLU A 49 2.62 13.58 -12.03
CA GLU A 49 1.99 14.50 -11.09
C GLU A 49 1.21 13.78 -10.00
N GLU A 50 0.44 12.77 -10.39
CA GLU A 50 -0.26 11.87 -9.48
C GLU A 50 0.47 10.54 -9.45
N ILE A 51 0.81 10.08 -8.26
CA ILE A 51 1.52 8.82 -8.10
C ILE A 51 1.22 8.21 -6.74
N ILE A 52 1.15 6.88 -6.72
CA ILE A 52 1.28 6.07 -5.51
C ILE A 52 2.36 5.05 -5.79
N GLU A 53 3.31 4.94 -4.88
CA GLU A 53 4.37 3.93 -4.87
C GLU A 53 4.34 3.22 -3.52
N VAL A 54 4.77 1.95 -3.53
CA VAL A 54 4.84 1.15 -2.32
C VAL A 54 6.18 0.43 -2.24
N SER A 55 6.79 0.45 -1.05
CA SER A 55 8.03 -0.27 -0.74
C SER A 55 7.86 -1.15 0.49
N VAL A 56 8.62 -2.22 0.54
CA VAL A 56 8.69 -3.11 1.71
C VAL A 56 9.87 -2.67 2.55
N GLU A 57 9.60 -2.15 3.75
CA GLU A 57 10.62 -1.58 4.64
C GLU A 57 10.62 -2.28 6.01
N PRO A 58 11.69 -2.16 6.82
CA PRO A 58 11.69 -2.65 8.20
C PRO A 58 10.57 -2.08 9.07
N SER A 59 10.06 -0.89 8.73
CA SER A 59 8.91 -0.24 9.39
C SER A 59 7.55 -0.74 8.91
N GLY A 60 7.50 -1.74 8.01
CA GLY A 60 6.28 -2.23 7.40
C GLY A 60 6.17 -1.88 5.92
N LEU A 61 4.96 -2.02 5.38
CA LEU A 61 4.69 -1.69 3.99
C LEU A 61 4.50 -0.18 3.87
N GLN A 62 5.50 0.49 3.30
CA GLN A 62 5.58 1.93 3.18
C GLN A 62 4.90 2.39 1.90
N PHE A 63 4.02 3.39 2.01
CA PHE A 63 3.41 4.08 0.89
C PHE A 63 3.94 5.50 0.79
N TYR A 64 4.30 5.88 -0.43
CA TYR A 64 4.49 7.25 -0.84
C TYR A 64 3.39 7.60 -1.85
N ALA A 65 2.67 8.70 -1.63
CA ALA A 65 1.69 9.18 -2.59
C ALA A 65 1.72 10.69 -2.74
N ARG A 66 1.40 11.16 -3.96
CA ARG A 66 1.18 12.57 -4.25
C ARG A 66 -0.20 12.72 -4.89
N LEU A 67 -1.20 13.06 -4.07
CA LEU A 67 -2.62 13.12 -4.45
C LEU A 67 -3.34 14.24 -3.68
N SER A 68 -4.62 14.48 -3.98
CA SER A 68 -5.48 15.23 -3.06
C SER A 68 -5.72 14.43 -1.76
N ASP A 69 -6.17 15.09 -0.69
CA ASP A 69 -6.53 14.37 0.55
C ASP A 69 -7.69 13.41 0.32
N ASP A 70 -8.70 13.84 -0.44
CA ASP A 70 -9.90 13.05 -0.70
C ASP A 70 -9.58 11.80 -1.53
N ASP A 71 -8.78 11.93 -2.58
CA ASP A 71 -8.38 10.80 -3.42
C ASP A 71 -7.48 9.82 -2.67
N TRP A 72 -6.51 10.34 -1.91
CA TRP A 72 -5.64 9.50 -1.07
C TRP A 72 -6.45 8.74 -0.01
N ASN A 73 -7.31 9.43 0.73
CA ASN A 73 -8.09 8.81 1.80
C ASN A 73 -9.02 7.73 1.26
N ALA A 74 -9.68 7.98 0.12
CA ALA A 74 -10.53 6.99 -0.53
C ALA A 74 -9.73 5.76 -0.98
N TRP A 75 -8.61 5.97 -1.66
CA TRP A 75 -7.77 4.88 -2.16
C TRP A 75 -7.13 4.06 -1.03
N PHE A 76 -6.56 4.75 -0.03
CA PHE A 76 -5.85 4.11 1.07
C PHE A 76 -6.79 3.38 2.02
N THR A 77 -8.00 3.90 2.24
CA THR A 77 -9.05 3.18 2.99
C THR A 77 -9.42 1.89 2.27
N LEU A 78 -9.68 1.96 0.95
CA LEU A 78 -9.98 0.78 0.14
C LEU A 78 -8.85 -0.26 0.21
N PHE A 79 -7.60 0.19 0.13
CA PHE A 79 -6.44 -0.70 0.26
C PHE A 79 -6.43 -1.42 1.61
N LYS A 80 -6.53 -0.67 2.72
CA LYS A 80 -6.53 -1.22 4.09
C LYS A 80 -7.65 -2.24 4.30
N GLU A 81 -8.85 -1.96 3.80
CA GLU A 81 -10.00 -2.86 3.89
C GLU A 81 -9.78 -4.17 3.12
N GLN A 82 -9.34 -4.09 1.86
CA GLN A 82 -9.08 -5.27 1.06
C GLN A 82 -7.89 -6.09 1.58
N ALA A 83 -6.80 -5.42 1.97
CA ALA A 83 -5.64 -6.07 2.58
C ALA A 83 -6.04 -6.79 3.88
N THR A 84 -6.85 -6.17 4.72
CA THR A 84 -7.40 -6.82 5.93
C THR A 84 -8.16 -8.09 5.60
N ALA A 85 -9.03 -8.05 4.58
CA ALA A 85 -9.83 -9.20 4.18
C ALA A 85 -8.98 -10.38 3.68
N ILE A 86 -7.95 -10.13 2.87
CA ILE A 86 -7.13 -11.20 2.25
C ILE A 86 -6.01 -11.73 3.16
N LEU A 87 -5.50 -10.89 4.06
CA LEU A 87 -4.42 -11.26 4.99
C LEU A 87 -4.98 -11.86 6.30
N GLY A 88 -6.24 -11.60 6.65
CA GLY A 88 -6.88 -12.20 7.82
C GLY A 88 -6.47 -11.57 9.16
N PHE A 89 -5.76 -10.45 9.14
CA PHE A 89 -5.49 -9.59 10.29
C PHE A 89 -5.81 -8.13 9.94
N LYS A 90 -6.08 -7.31 10.96
CA LYS A 90 -6.39 -5.89 10.75
C LYS A 90 -5.16 -5.16 10.21
N VAL A 91 -5.30 -4.55 9.04
CA VAL A 91 -4.27 -3.72 8.42
C VAL A 91 -4.50 -2.26 8.75
N GLY A 92 -3.46 -1.61 9.25
CA GLY A 92 -3.49 -0.20 9.63
C GLY A 92 -2.10 0.31 9.99
N GLU A 93 -2.05 1.57 10.43
CA GLU A 93 -0.80 2.26 10.70
C GLU A 93 -0.30 1.94 12.12
N PRO A 94 0.97 1.56 12.30
CA PRO A 94 1.51 1.27 13.63
C PRO A 94 1.36 2.43 14.62
N GLU A 95 1.46 3.69 14.17
CA GLU A 95 1.21 4.88 15.00
C GLU A 95 -0.22 4.97 15.56
N ASP A 96 -1.20 4.36 14.91
CA ASP A 96 -2.59 4.28 15.37
C ASP A 96 -2.82 3.09 16.32
N GLY A 97 -1.76 2.35 16.69
CA GLY A 97 -1.83 1.21 17.60
C GLY A 97 -2.07 -0.14 16.92
N PHE A 98 -1.78 -0.27 15.62
CA PHE A 98 -1.83 -1.54 14.92
C PHE A 98 -0.54 -2.34 15.10
N ASP A 99 -0.64 -3.53 15.69
CA ASP A 99 0.51 -4.41 15.90
C ASP A 99 0.97 -5.09 14.60
N PHE A 100 2.28 -5.31 14.48
CA PHE A 100 2.82 -6.14 13.40
C PHE A 100 2.42 -7.59 13.59
N PHE A 101 1.84 -8.18 12.56
CA PHE A 101 1.61 -9.61 12.50
C PHE A 101 2.88 -10.32 12.04
N MET A 102 3.46 -11.13 12.92
CA MET A 102 4.68 -11.92 12.67
C MET A 102 4.32 -13.40 12.77
N ILE A 103 4.68 -14.18 11.75
CA ILE A 103 4.46 -15.63 11.64
C ILE A 103 5.66 -16.31 11.01
#